data_AF-A0A382AAV2-F1
#
_entry.id   AF-A0A382AAV2-F1
#
_cell.length_a   1.000
_cell.length_b   1.000
_cell.length_c   1.000
_cell.angle_alpha   90.00
_cell.angle_beta   90.00
_cell.angle_gamma   90.00
#
_symmetry.space_group_name_H-M   'P 1'
#
loop_
_entity.id
_entity.type
_entity.pdbx_description
1 polymer ?
#
loop_
_entity_poly.entity_id
_entity_poly.type
_entity_poly.pdbx_seq_one_letter_code
_entity_poly.pdbx_strand_id
1 'polypeptide(L)'
;MQKKLLEVVWKFPDEEDVYLRRQYHPLLSPIAWHIGHCVYVEALWIRGCLLGDYTLAEELASIYQPELLTKTARSTVLPSPTELF
;
A
#
# COMPACT_ATOMS: atom_id res chain seq x y z
N MET A 1 -10.13 11.49 -2.07
CA MET A 1 -10.84 10.27 -1.59
C MET A 1 -10.15 9.63 -0.38
N GLN A 2 -8.83 9.77 -0.20
CA GLN A 2 -8.09 9.05 0.86
C GLN A 2 -8.04 9.73 2.25
N LYS A 3 -8.54 10.96 2.42
CA LYS A 3 -8.48 11.69 3.71
C LYS A 3 -9.09 10.90 4.89
N LYS A 4 -10.26 10.30 4.69
CA LYS A 4 -10.93 9.51 5.73
C LYS A 4 -10.21 8.21 6.06
N LEU A 5 -9.49 7.62 5.10
CA LEU A 5 -8.65 6.44 5.32
C LEU A 5 -7.47 6.81 6.23
N LEU A 6 -6.78 7.91 5.91
CA LEU A 6 -5.68 8.42 6.74
C LEU A 6 -6.14 8.80 8.15
N GLU A 7 -7.33 9.41 8.29
CA GLU A 7 -7.93 9.70 9.60
C GLU A 7 -8.23 8.42 10.41
N VAL A 8 -8.60 7.31 9.77
CA VAL A 8 -8.80 6.03 10.45
C VAL A 8 -7.46 5.42 10.86
N VAL A 9 -6.47 5.47 9.99
CA VAL A 9 -5.10 5.00 10.24
C VAL A 9 -4.48 5.76 11.42
N TRP A 10 -4.62 7.08 11.46
CA TRP A 10 -4.07 7.94 12.51
C TRP A 10 -4.73 7.76 13.89
N LYS A 11 -5.87 7.06 13.97
CA LYS A 11 -6.50 6.74 15.26
C LYS A 11 -5.83 5.56 15.97
N PHE A 12 -4.99 4.80 15.28
CA PHE A 12 -4.26 3.71 15.91
C PHE A 12 -2.97 4.26 16.54
N PRO A 13 -2.73 3.98 17.82
CA PRO A 13 -1.46 4.32 18.45
C PRO A 13 -0.39 3.43 17.81
N ASP A 14 0.41 4.00 16.93
CA ASP A 14 1.47 3.28 16.25
C ASP A 14 2.83 3.92 16.57
N GLU A 15 3.45 3.45 17.64
CA GLU A 15 4.84 3.79 17.93
C GLU A 15 5.73 3.17 16.84
N GLU A 16 6.45 4.02 16.11
CA GLU A 16 7.42 3.61 15.07
C GLU A 16 6.83 2.75 13.93
N ASP A 17 5.57 2.95 13.55
CA ASP A 17 4.87 2.27 12.44
C ASP A 17 4.78 0.73 12.59
N VAL A 18 4.97 0.19 13.78
CA VAL A 18 4.91 -1.25 14.08
C VAL A 18 3.54 -1.84 13.71
N TYR A 19 2.45 -1.21 14.08
CA TYR A 19 1.08 -1.67 13.84
C TYR A 19 0.73 -1.67 12.35
N LEU A 20 1.09 -0.61 11.62
CA LEU A 20 0.79 -0.48 10.19
C LEU A 20 1.57 -1.48 9.33
N ARG A 21 2.80 -1.81 9.74
CA ARG A 21 3.70 -2.67 8.98
C ARG A 21 3.60 -4.14 9.35
N ARG A 22 3.07 -4.46 10.54
CA ARG A 22 2.99 -5.84 11.03
C ARG A 22 1.93 -6.66 10.30
N GLN A 23 2.32 -7.86 9.88
CA GLN A 23 1.38 -8.90 9.46
C GLN A 23 0.98 -9.75 10.67
N TYR A 24 -0.24 -9.59 11.14
CA TYR A 24 -0.76 -10.34 12.29
C TYR A 24 -1.17 -11.78 11.96
N HIS A 25 -1.46 -12.07 10.68
CA HIS A 25 -1.86 -13.40 10.22
C HIS A 25 -1.40 -13.63 8.77
N PRO A 26 -0.91 -14.84 8.39
CA PRO A 26 -0.40 -15.13 7.05
C PRO A 26 -1.39 -14.85 5.89
N LEU A 27 -2.69 -14.90 6.18
CA LEU A 27 -3.75 -14.63 5.21
C LEU A 27 -4.20 -13.16 5.13
N LEU A 28 -3.62 -12.27 5.94
CA LEU A 28 -3.92 -10.84 5.95
C LEU A 28 -2.72 -10.05 5.41
N SER A 29 -2.96 -8.94 4.72
CA SER A 29 -1.87 -7.99 4.43
C SER A 29 -1.66 -7.05 5.63
N PRO A 30 -0.45 -6.47 5.78
CA PRO A 30 -0.28 -5.27 6.61
C PRO A 30 -1.20 -4.13 6.16
N ILE A 31 -1.54 -3.22 7.07
CA ILE A 31 -2.38 -2.05 6.76
C ILE A 31 -1.66 -1.12 5.78
N ALA A 32 -0.36 -0.90 6.00
CA ALA A 32 0.49 -0.12 5.11
C ALA A 32 0.45 -0.63 3.65
N TRP A 33 0.37 -1.96 3.46
CA TRP A 33 0.22 -2.55 2.14
C TRP A 33 -1.09 -2.15 1.47
N HIS A 34 -2.19 -2.11 2.23
CA HIS A 34 -3.50 -1.71 1.70
C HIS A 34 -3.54 -0.23 1.31
N ILE A 35 -2.87 0.65 2.04
CA ILE A 35 -2.76 2.07 1.72
C ILE A 35 -2.06 2.23 0.36
N GLY A 36 -0.87 1.64 0.20
CA GLY A 36 -0.15 1.70 -1.07
C GLY A 36 -0.88 0.99 -2.21
N HIS A 37 -1.64 -0.09 -1.92
CA HIS A 37 -2.50 -0.74 -2.92
C HIS A 37 -3.60 0.17 -3.44
N CYS A 38 -4.21 1.01 -2.59
CA CYS A 38 -5.17 2.02 -3.06
C CYS A 38 -4.51 3.01 -4.03
N VAL A 39 -3.29 3.47 -3.73
CA VAL A 39 -2.52 4.35 -4.62
C VAL A 39 -2.21 3.66 -5.95
N TYR A 40 -1.76 2.40 -5.91
CA TYR A 40 -1.50 1.61 -7.11
C TYR A 40 -2.75 1.45 -7.99
N VAL A 41 -3.92 1.15 -7.40
CA VAL A 41 -5.18 1.01 -8.14
C VAL A 41 -5.59 2.32 -8.82
N GLU A 42 -5.46 3.46 -8.13
CA GLU A 42 -5.71 4.78 -8.73
C GLU A 42 -4.69 5.09 -9.85
N ALA A 43 -3.41 4.78 -9.64
CA ALA A 43 -2.37 4.94 -10.65
C ALA A 43 -2.64 4.07 -11.89
N LEU A 44 -3.05 2.83 -11.71
CA LEU A 44 -3.33 1.91 -12.80
C LEU A 44 -4.55 2.35 -13.61
N TRP A 45 -5.70 2.51 -12.97
CA TRP A 45 -6.96 2.70 -13.69
C TRP A 45 -7.22 4.15 -14.11
N ILE A 46 -6.84 5.12 -13.27
CA ILE A 46 -7.10 6.52 -13.57
C ILE A 46 -5.92 7.10 -14.34
N ARG A 47 -4.70 7.05 -13.82
CA ARG A 47 -3.55 7.61 -14.55
C ARG A 47 -3.20 6.78 -15.77
N GLY A 48 -3.08 5.47 -15.61
CA GLY A 48 -2.75 4.55 -16.71
C GLY A 48 -3.87 4.45 -17.73
N CYS A 49 -4.98 3.79 -17.37
CA CYS A 49 -6.01 3.45 -18.35
C CYS A 49 -6.78 4.66 -18.90
N LEU A 50 -7.06 5.68 -18.09
CA LEU A 50 -7.82 6.86 -18.53
C LEU A 50 -6.93 7.97 -19.10
N LEU A 51 -5.75 8.23 -18.53
CA LEU A 51 -4.87 9.34 -18.94
C LEU A 51 -3.65 8.91 -19.77
N GLY A 52 -3.43 7.61 -19.96
CA GLY A 52 -2.32 7.06 -20.75
C GLY A 52 -0.96 7.09 -20.06
N ASP A 53 -0.90 7.39 -18.76
CA ASP A 53 0.34 7.47 -17.97
C ASP A 53 0.42 6.32 -16.95
N TYR A 54 1.20 5.30 -17.29
CA TYR A 54 1.42 4.12 -16.45
C TYR A 54 2.64 4.21 -15.55
N THR A 55 3.44 5.30 -15.61
CA THR A 55 4.76 5.36 -14.96
C THR A 55 4.69 5.01 -13.47
N LEU A 56 3.74 5.60 -12.74
CA LEU A 56 3.57 5.32 -11.31
C LEU A 56 3.02 3.91 -11.05
N ALA A 57 2.14 3.40 -11.92
CA ALA A 57 1.59 2.05 -11.76
C ALA A 57 2.68 0.99 -11.95
N GLU A 58 3.55 1.17 -12.95
CA GLU A 58 4.69 0.30 -13.22
C GLU A 58 5.71 0.29 -12.08
N GLU A 59 6.01 1.46 -11.52
CA GLU A 59 6.89 1.61 -10.34
C GLU A 59 6.34 0.82 -9.13
N LEU A 60 5.03 0.93 -8.88
CA LEU A 60 4.37 0.36 -7.70
C LEU A 60 3.99 -1.12 -7.85
N ALA A 61 3.95 -1.66 -9.08
CA ALA A 61 3.36 -2.98 -9.37
C ALA A 61 4.00 -4.11 -8.56
N SER A 62 5.33 -4.14 -8.46
CA SER A 62 6.06 -5.23 -7.79
C SER A 62 5.73 -5.37 -6.30
N ILE A 63 5.27 -4.29 -5.66
CA ILE A 63 4.92 -4.25 -4.24
C ILE A 63 3.41 -4.41 -4.06
N TYR A 64 2.61 -3.73 -4.89
CA TYR A 64 1.18 -3.50 -4.61
C TYR A 64 0.21 -4.23 -5.54
N GLN A 65 0.70 -4.89 -6.60
CA GLN A 65 -0.15 -5.76 -7.42
C GLN A 65 -0.38 -7.11 -6.71
N PRO A 66 -1.63 -7.51 -6.41
CA PRO A 66 -1.91 -8.72 -5.63
C PRO A 66 -1.34 -10.01 -6.24
N GLU A 67 -1.31 -10.11 -7.57
CA GLU A 67 -0.90 -11.30 -8.31
C GLU A 67 0.62 -11.50 -8.32
N LEU A 68 1.40 -10.43 -8.13
CA LEU A 68 2.86 -10.47 -8.17
C LEU A 68 3.50 -10.77 -6.80
N LEU A 69 2.74 -10.60 -5.71
CA LEU A 69 3.27 -10.71 -4.36
C LEU A 69 2.34 -11.48 -3.42
N THR A 70 2.83 -12.64 -2.97
CA THR A 70 2.15 -13.49 -1.98
C THR A 70 1.87 -12.72 -0.68
N LYS A 71 0.78 -13.05 0.02
CA LYS A 71 0.41 -12.33 1.26
C LYS A 71 1.51 -12.35 2.32
N THR A 72 2.20 -13.47 2.48
CA THR A 72 3.28 -13.66 3.45
C THR A 72 4.53 -12.84 3.15
N ALA A 73 4.73 -12.41 1.89
CA ALA A 73 5.86 -11.58 1.50
C ALA A 73 5.59 -10.06 1.63
N ARG A 74 4.33 -9.67 1.88
CA ARG A 74 3.92 -8.24 1.82
C ARG A 74 4.59 -7.38 2.87
N SER A 75 4.82 -7.89 4.08
CA SER A 75 5.47 -7.11 5.15
C SER A 75 6.97 -6.90 4.93
N THR A 76 7.63 -7.72 4.11
CA THR A 76 9.09 -7.69 3.94
C THR A 76 9.56 -6.70 2.88
N VAL A 77 8.64 -6.20 2.05
CA VAL A 77 8.95 -5.31 0.91
C VAL A 77 8.31 -3.93 1.04
N LEU A 78 7.69 -3.62 2.19
CA LEU A 78 7.11 -2.30 2.42
C LEU A 78 8.21 -1.23 2.43
N PRO A 79 8.05 -0.10 1.70
CA PRO A 79 8.96 1.03 1.75
C PRO A 79 9.16 1.54 3.19
N SER A 80 10.22 2.29 3.46
CA SER A 80 10.44 2.82 4.81
C SER A 80 9.32 3.80 5.22
N PRO A 81 9.07 4.01 6.53
CA PRO A 81 8.14 5.03 7.03
C PRO A 81 8.23 6.38 6.33
N THR A 82 9.44 6.87 6.09
CA THR A 82 9.74 8.17 5.46
C THR A 82 9.38 8.21 3.97
N GLU A 83 9.16 7.06 3.34
CA GLU A 83 8.76 6.93 1.93
C GLU A 83 7.26 6.62 1.78
N LEU A 84 6.59 6.21 2.85
CA LEU A 84 5.16 5.88 2.85
C LEU A 84 4.26 7.12 3.05
N PHE A 85 4.83 8.22 3.54
CA PHE A 85 4.13 9.49 3.85
C PHE A 85 4.92 10.73 3.45
#